data_AF-A0A0D2LSH8-F1
#
_entry.id   AF-A0A0D2LSH8-F1
#
_cell.length_a   1.000
_cell.length_b   1.000
_cell.length_c   1.000
_cell.angle_alpha   90.00
_cell.angle_beta   90.00
_cell.angle_gamma   90.00
#
_symmetry.space_group_name_H-M   'P 1'
#
loop_
_entity.id
_entity.type
_entity.pdbx_description
1 polymer ?
#
loop_
_entity_poly.entity_id
_entity_poly.type
_entity_poly.pdbx_seq_one_letter_code
_entity_poly.pdbx_strand_id
1 'polypeptide(L)'
;MDKVQAAPDEHRKEVVDPYIESTGYWQDASVDLSDDAAWKTTAMGWGVHPEGIRRVLNYIQAEYNPRGGIIVTENGVAVEEAGVAEALKDIERAVYLKRYLTEVHKAVVKDDVNVRGYFVNSLLDSFEWGHGFTKKFGLHYVNFETLERVPKMSANWLGEVIRRNRLE
;
A
#
# COMPACT_ATOMS: atom_id res chain seq x y z
N MET A 1 -17.48 -36.30 43.22
CA MET A 1 -16.56 -35.71 42.23
C MET A 1 -16.92 -34.26 42.12
N ASP A 2 -16.27 -33.45 42.93
CA ASP A 2 -16.57 -32.03 43.08
C ASP A 2 -16.13 -31.26 41.84
N LYS A 3 -17.03 -30.44 41.31
CA LYS A 3 -16.71 -29.50 40.25
C LYS A 3 -15.83 -28.41 40.86
N VAL A 4 -14.57 -28.34 40.43
CA VAL A 4 -13.70 -27.21 40.73
C VAL A 4 -14.28 -25.99 40.02
N GLN A 5 -14.91 -25.10 40.78
CA GLN A 5 -15.22 -23.75 40.33
C GLN A 5 -13.91 -22.97 40.28
N ALA A 6 -13.49 -22.55 39.09
CA ALA A 6 -12.42 -21.59 38.94
C ALA A 6 -12.85 -20.26 39.60
N ALA A 7 -11.96 -19.70 40.43
CA ALA A 7 -12.19 -18.41 41.07
C ALA A 7 -12.34 -17.30 40.01
N PRO A 8 -13.14 -16.25 40.27
CA PRO A 8 -13.24 -15.12 39.36
C PRO A 8 -11.87 -14.45 39.23
N ASP A 9 -11.45 -14.19 37.99
CA ASP A 9 -10.21 -13.49 37.70
C ASP A 9 -10.36 -12.01 38.13
N GLU A 10 -9.79 -11.66 39.29
CA GLU A 10 -9.83 -10.32 39.89
C GLU A 10 -9.15 -9.24 39.03
N HIS A 11 -8.55 -9.61 37.88
CA HIS A 11 -7.93 -8.67 36.94
C HIS A 11 -8.78 -8.32 35.74
N ARG A 12 -9.95 -8.95 35.57
CA ARG A 12 -10.92 -8.53 34.56
C ARG A 12 -11.76 -7.38 35.11
N LYS A 13 -11.16 -6.19 35.14
CA LYS A 13 -11.96 -4.96 35.22
C LYS A 13 -12.88 -4.97 33.99
N GLU A 14 -14.19 -4.90 34.20
CA GLU A 14 -15.10 -4.47 33.14
C GLU A 14 -14.71 -3.04 32.79
N VAL A 15 -13.82 -2.90 31.81
CA VAL A 15 -13.55 -1.63 31.17
C VAL A 15 -14.79 -1.36 30.33
N VAL A 16 -15.72 -0.61 30.89
CA VAL A 16 -16.74 0.06 30.09
C VAL A 16 -15.95 1.09 29.28
N ASP A 17 -15.66 0.75 28.03
CA ASP A 17 -14.91 1.61 27.12
C ASP A 17 -15.79 2.83 26.78
N PRO A 18 -15.42 4.04 27.23
CA PRO A 18 -16.19 5.25 26.94
C PRO A 18 -16.09 5.66 25.45
N TYR A 19 -15.37 4.91 24.61
CA TYR A 19 -15.20 5.16 23.18
C TYR A 19 -16.04 4.24 22.27
N ILE A 20 -17.01 3.50 22.81
CA ILE A 20 -18.08 2.85 22.01
C ILE A 20 -19.04 3.91 21.46
N GLU A 21 -18.53 4.89 20.71
CA GLU A 21 -19.31 5.78 19.84
C GLU A 21 -18.85 5.74 18.37
N SER A 22 -17.91 4.86 18.03
CA SER A 22 -17.44 4.67 16.64
C SER A 22 -17.52 3.20 16.22
N THR A 23 -18.57 2.85 15.46
CA THR A 23 -18.79 1.50 14.90
C THR A 23 -18.04 1.29 13.58
N GLY A 24 -16.78 1.69 13.52
CA GLY A 24 -15.98 1.66 12.30
C GLY A 24 -15.13 0.40 12.16
N TYR A 25 -14.92 -0.05 10.92
CA TYR A 25 -14.03 -1.18 10.58
C TYR A 25 -12.68 -1.15 11.30
N TRP A 26 -12.09 0.04 11.46
CA TRP A 26 -10.78 0.23 12.07
C TRP A 26 -10.76 -0.07 13.57
N GLN A 27 -11.86 0.19 14.28
CA GLN A 27 -11.98 -0.17 15.70
C GLN A 27 -12.21 -1.67 15.89
N ASP A 28 -12.86 -2.33 14.92
CA ASP A 28 -13.15 -3.77 14.96
C ASP A 28 -11.96 -4.65 14.50
N ALA A 29 -10.98 -4.06 13.81
CA ALA A 29 -9.85 -4.79 13.24
C ALA A 29 -8.98 -5.49 14.29
N SER A 30 -9.11 -5.13 15.58
CA SER A 30 -8.38 -5.74 16.70
C SER A 30 -6.86 -5.73 16.52
N VAL A 31 -6.35 -4.70 15.84
CA VAL A 31 -4.93 -4.46 15.59
C VAL A 31 -4.56 -3.06 16.07
N ASP A 32 -3.37 -2.93 16.65
CA ASP A 32 -2.77 -1.63 16.92
C ASP A 32 -1.80 -1.30 15.78
N LEU A 33 -1.96 -0.12 15.18
CA LEU A 33 -1.15 0.34 14.07
C LEU A 33 -0.15 1.39 14.58
N SER A 34 1.12 1.19 14.25
CA SER A 34 2.17 2.16 14.56
C SER A 34 3.06 2.37 13.35
N ASP A 35 3.49 3.62 13.18
CA ASP A 35 4.44 4.04 12.15
C ASP A 35 5.71 4.56 12.81
N ASP A 36 6.85 4.39 12.13
CA ASP A 36 8.09 5.03 12.53
C ASP A 36 8.02 6.52 12.17
N ALA A 37 8.20 7.40 13.16
CA ALA A 37 8.18 8.85 12.98
C ALA A 37 9.24 9.38 11.99
N ALA A 38 10.28 8.59 11.68
CA ALA A 38 11.28 8.93 10.68
C ALA A 38 10.80 8.69 9.23
N TRP A 39 9.71 7.96 9.02
CA TRP A 39 9.20 7.68 7.68
C TRP A 39 8.52 8.91 7.09
N LYS A 40 8.80 9.18 5.81
CA LYS A 40 7.99 10.12 5.04
C LYS A 40 6.60 9.54 4.84
N THR A 41 5.59 10.41 4.85
CA THR A 41 4.20 10.00 4.62
C THR A 41 3.73 10.39 3.22
N THR A 42 2.82 9.58 2.67
CA THR A 42 2.13 9.85 1.41
C THR A 42 1.04 10.91 1.60
N ALA A 43 0.37 11.32 0.52
CA ALA A 43 -0.85 12.13 0.59
C ALA A 43 -1.97 11.48 1.44
N MET A 44 -1.93 10.15 1.64
CA MET A 44 -2.87 9.43 2.50
C MET A 44 -2.48 9.44 3.98
N GLY A 45 -1.31 9.99 4.33
CA GLY A 45 -0.72 9.88 5.66
C GLY A 45 0.01 8.55 5.91
N TRP A 46 0.06 7.64 4.92
CA TRP A 46 0.71 6.33 5.08
C TRP A 46 2.23 6.45 5.07
N GLY A 47 2.91 5.75 5.98
CA GLY A 47 4.37 5.66 6.00
C GLY A 47 4.97 5.01 4.74
N VAL A 48 6.04 5.60 4.21
CA VAL A 48 6.75 5.11 3.02
C VAL A 48 8.00 4.34 3.44
N HIS A 49 7.89 3.01 3.48
CA HIS A 49 8.96 2.08 3.83
C HIS A 49 9.11 0.95 2.78
N PRO A 50 9.88 1.17 1.69
CA PRO A 50 10.01 0.20 0.60
C PRO A 50 10.49 -1.17 1.04
N GLU A 51 11.41 -1.26 2.01
CA GLU A 51 11.96 -2.51 2.51
C GLU A 51 10.86 -3.41 3.11
N GLY A 52 9.73 -2.83 3.54
CA GLY A 52 8.56 -3.54 4.02
C GLY A 52 7.98 -4.52 3.00
N ILE A 53 7.91 -4.16 1.71
CA ILE A 53 7.34 -5.06 0.68
C ILE A 53 8.18 -6.34 0.54
N ARG A 54 9.51 -6.21 0.58
CA ARG A 54 10.42 -7.35 0.52
C ARG A 54 10.28 -8.24 1.74
N ARG A 55 10.11 -7.67 2.94
CA ARG A 55 9.86 -8.45 4.17
C ARG A 55 8.55 -9.24 4.08
N VAL A 56 7.47 -8.62 3.61
CA VAL A 56 6.17 -9.28 3.43
C VAL A 56 6.26 -10.39 2.38
N LEU A 57 6.92 -10.16 1.25
CA LEU A 57 7.12 -11.18 0.22
C LEU A 57 7.90 -12.40 0.74
N ASN A 58 8.98 -12.15 1.49
CA ASN A 58 9.75 -13.21 2.14
C ASN A 58 8.91 -13.98 3.16
N TYR A 59 8.12 -13.27 3.98
CA TYR A 59 7.23 -13.90 4.94
C TYR A 59 6.21 -14.82 4.24
N ILE A 60 5.53 -14.32 3.19
CA ILE A 60 4.55 -15.12 2.44
C ILE A 60 5.20 -16.37 1.83
N GLN A 61 6.41 -16.22 1.28
CA GLN A 61 7.16 -17.32 0.69
C GLN A 61 7.56 -18.38 1.73
N ALA A 62 8.03 -17.95 2.90
CA ALA A 62 8.48 -18.84 3.97
C ALA A 62 7.30 -19.55 4.65
N GLU A 63 6.22 -18.82 4.94
CA GLU A 63 5.09 -19.33 5.71
C GLU A 63 4.13 -20.16 4.85
N TYR A 64 3.77 -19.67 3.67
CA TYR A 64 2.73 -20.28 2.84
C TYR A 64 3.28 -21.03 1.62
N ASN A 65 4.49 -20.68 1.17
CA ASN A 65 5.15 -21.27 -0.01
C ASN A 65 4.19 -21.55 -1.19
N PRO A 66 3.51 -20.51 -1.72
CA PRO A 66 2.45 -20.70 -2.70
C PRO A 66 3.02 -21.28 -3.99
N ARG A 67 2.53 -22.48 -4.39
CA ARG A 67 3.00 -23.17 -5.60
C ARG A 67 2.84 -22.35 -6.88
N GLY A 68 1.81 -21.51 -6.95
CA GLY A 68 1.56 -20.59 -8.07
C GLY A 68 2.46 -19.35 -8.10
N GLY A 69 3.29 -19.15 -7.07
CA GLY A 69 4.03 -17.91 -6.84
C GLY A 69 3.15 -16.79 -6.29
N ILE A 70 3.77 -15.63 -6.12
CA ILE A 70 3.14 -14.43 -5.55
C ILE A 70 2.92 -13.41 -6.66
N ILE A 71 1.74 -12.79 -6.70
CA ILE A 71 1.46 -11.64 -7.55
C ILE A 71 1.17 -10.45 -6.64
N VAL A 72 1.94 -9.38 -6.80
CA VAL A 72 1.62 -8.10 -6.16
C VAL A 72 0.51 -7.45 -6.99
N THR A 73 -0.73 -7.58 -6.55
CA THR A 73 -1.91 -7.10 -7.28
C THR A 73 -2.10 -5.59 -7.17
N GLU A 74 -1.61 -4.97 -6.10
CA GLU A 74 -1.68 -3.53 -5.90
C GLU A 74 -0.43 -3.03 -5.17
N ASN A 75 0.25 -2.05 -5.77
CA ASN A 75 1.18 -1.18 -5.06
C ASN A 75 1.22 0.19 -5.74
N GLY A 76 1.17 1.25 -4.95
CA GLY A 76 1.08 2.60 -5.47
C GLY A 76 1.08 3.66 -4.38
N VAL A 77 1.01 4.92 -4.81
CA VAL A 77 1.03 6.08 -3.92
C VAL A 77 0.12 7.18 -4.44
N ALA A 78 -0.66 7.79 -3.55
CA ALA A 78 -1.23 9.10 -3.79
C ALA A 78 -0.18 10.17 -3.51
N VAL A 79 -0.01 11.06 -4.47
CA VAL A 79 0.88 12.23 -4.38
C VAL A 79 0.01 13.48 -4.32
N GLU A 80 0.43 14.48 -3.55
CA GLU A 80 -0.21 15.80 -3.55
C GLU A 80 0.07 16.51 -4.88
N GLU A 81 -0.97 17.07 -5.50
CA GLU A 81 -0.88 17.71 -6.82
C GLU A 81 -1.61 19.06 -6.74
N ALA A 82 -0.89 20.19 -6.77
CA ALA A 82 -1.50 21.52 -6.66
C ALA A 82 -2.21 21.98 -7.96
N GLY A 83 -2.08 21.21 -9.03
CA GLY A 83 -2.73 21.46 -10.32
C GLY A 83 -2.22 20.55 -11.42
N VAL A 84 -2.79 20.67 -12.62
CA VAL A 84 -2.51 19.77 -13.75
C VAL A 84 -1.01 19.71 -14.10
N ALA A 85 -0.31 20.85 -14.10
CA ALA A 85 1.11 20.88 -14.42
C ALA A 85 1.97 20.05 -13.43
N GLU A 86 1.62 20.04 -12.14
CA GLU A 86 2.31 19.24 -11.13
C GLU A 86 1.89 17.76 -11.21
N ALA A 87 0.58 17.51 -11.41
CA ALA A 87 0.04 16.18 -11.64
C ALA A 87 0.73 15.45 -12.80
N LEU A 88 1.02 16.15 -13.89
CA LEU A 88 1.69 15.55 -15.05
C LEU A 88 3.19 15.29 -14.82
N LYS A 89 3.83 16.00 -13.89
CA LYS A 89 5.26 15.85 -13.61
C LYS A 89 5.56 14.73 -12.62
N ASP A 90 4.70 14.53 -11.62
CA ASP A 90 4.67 13.45 -10.61
C ASP A 90 5.94 12.60 -10.34
N ILE A 91 7.11 13.25 -10.22
CA ILE A 91 8.41 12.59 -10.01
C ILE A 91 8.36 11.72 -8.75
N GLU A 92 7.67 12.17 -7.71
CA GLU A 92 7.54 11.43 -6.46
C GLU A 92 6.90 10.05 -6.66
N ARG A 93 5.88 9.93 -7.53
CA ARG A 93 5.27 8.63 -7.86
C ARG A 93 6.26 7.70 -8.54
N ALA A 94 7.01 8.22 -9.52
CA ALA A 94 8.05 7.44 -10.20
C ALA A 94 9.15 6.98 -9.24
N VAL A 95 9.59 7.85 -8.33
CA VAL A 95 10.59 7.52 -7.30
C VAL A 95 10.06 6.47 -6.31
N TYR A 96 8.81 6.61 -5.87
CA TYR A 96 8.15 5.61 -5.03
C TYR A 96 8.15 4.24 -5.71
N LEU A 97 7.64 4.17 -6.94
CA LEU A 97 7.56 2.92 -7.70
C LEU A 97 8.94 2.32 -7.96
N LYS A 98 9.96 3.14 -8.29
CA LYS A 98 11.34 2.67 -8.45
C LYS A 98 11.85 2.00 -7.18
N ARG A 99 11.62 2.62 -6.01
CA ARG A 99 12.08 2.09 -4.72
C ARG A 99 11.39 0.76 -4.38
N TYR A 100 10.07 0.67 -4.52
CA TYR A 100 9.34 -0.57 -4.23
C TYR A 100 9.66 -1.69 -5.22
N LEU A 101 9.72 -1.41 -6.53
CA LEU A 101 10.13 -2.40 -7.53
C LEU A 101 11.57 -2.89 -7.32
N THR A 102 12.47 -2.02 -6.82
CA THR A 102 13.83 -2.43 -6.46
C THR A 102 13.82 -3.46 -5.34
N GLU A 103 12.97 -3.30 -4.33
CA GLU A 103 12.83 -4.26 -3.23
C GLU A 103 12.15 -5.57 -3.67
N VAL A 104 11.15 -5.50 -4.56
CA VAL A 104 10.58 -6.70 -5.21
C VAL A 104 11.65 -7.44 -6.01
N HIS A 105 12.44 -6.72 -6.80
CA HIS A 105 13.54 -7.31 -7.56
C HIS A 105 14.58 -7.97 -6.64
N LYS A 106 14.96 -7.32 -5.53
CA LYS A 106 15.85 -7.92 -4.52
C LYS A 106 15.25 -9.20 -3.91
N ALA A 107 13.94 -9.23 -3.62
CA ALA A 107 13.27 -10.43 -3.12
C ALA A 107 13.42 -11.61 -4.11
N VAL A 108 13.25 -11.36 -5.40
CA VAL A 108 13.40 -12.39 -6.45
C VAL A 108 14.86 -12.84 -6.58
N VAL A 109 15.79 -11.90 -6.76
CA VAL A 109 17.17 -12.25 -7.16
C VAL A 109 18.11 -12.58 -6.00
N LYS A 110 17.82 -12.10 -4.79
CA LYS A 110 18.67 -12.32 -3.61
C LYS A 110 18.08 -13.29 -2.60
N ASP A 111 16.75 -13.33 -2.50
CA ASP A 111 16.06 -14.12 -1.49
C ASP A 111 15.30 -15.32 -2.08
N ASP A 112 15.38 -15.51 -3.40
CA ASP A 112 14.73 -16.62 -4.12
C ASP A 112 13.20 -16.68 -3.94
N VAL A 113 12.57 -15.51 -3.75
CA VAL A 113 11.11 -15.42 -3.64
C VAL A 113 10.45 -15.53 -5.01
N ASN A 114 9.45 -16.42 -5.13
CA ASN A 114 8.78 -16.72 -6.39
C ASN A 114 7.70 -15.67 -6.76
N VAL A 115 8.11 -14.44 -7.02
CA VAL A 115 7.21 -13.36 -7.50
C VAL A 115 6.99 -13.49 -9.01
N ARG A 116 5.73 -13.50 -9.45
CA ARG A 116 5.30 -13.76 -10.83
C ARG A 116 4.71 -12.54 -11.53
N GLY A 117 4.32 -11.51 -10.78
CA GLY A 117 3.69 -10.33 -11.35
C GLY A 117 3.63 -9.17 -10.36
N TYR A 118 3.52 -7.97 -10.92
CA TYR A 118 3.39 -6.73 -10.19
C TYR A 118 2.47 -5.79 -10.95
N PHE A 119 1.47 -5.28 -10.26
CA PHE A 119 0.48 -4.36 -10.80
C PHE A 119 0.52 -3.05 -10.01
N VAL A 120 0.69 -1.94 -10.73
CA VAL A 120 0.63 -0.61 -10.14
C VAL A 120 -0.82 -0.24 -9.85
N ASN A 121 -1.06 0.24 -8.64
CA ASN A 121 -2.30 0.93 -8.30
C ASN A 121 -2.09 2.45 -8.47
N SER A 122 -2.71 3.13 -9.43
CA SER A 122 -3.72 2.67 -10.39
C SER A 122 -3.39 3.11 -11.81
N LEU A 123 -4.12 2.58 -12.80
CA LEU A 123 -3.97 3.01 -14.19
C LEU A 123 -4.43 4.47 -14.38
N LEU A 124 -5.58 4.82 -13.80
CA LEU A 124 -6.25 6.12 -13.97
C LEU A 124 -6.53 6.75 -12.61
N ASP A 125 -6.49 8.07 -12.55
CA ASP A 125 -7.05 8.78 -11.41
C ASP A 125 -8.55 8.45 -11.29
N SER A 126 -8.95 8.00 -10.10
CA SER A 126 -10.30 7.49 -9.84
C SER A 126 -10.87 8.05 -8.54
N PHE A 127 -12.05 7.53 -8.16
CA PHE A 127 -12.66 7.74 -6.86
C PHE A 127 -11.94 6.88 -5.81
N GLU A 128 -11.39 7.53 -4.78
CA GLU A 128 -10.62 6.89 -3.70
C GLU A 128 -11.46 6.78 -2.43
N TRP A 129 -12.53 5.96 -2.49
CA TRP A 129 -13.36 5.59 -1.34
C TRP A 129 -13.78 6.79 -0.47
N GLY A 130 -13.47 6.75 0.83
CA GLY A 130 -13.79 7.82 1.77
C GLY A 130 -13.12 9.17 1.47
N HIS A 131 -12.10 9.21 0.62
CA HIS A 131 -11.43 10.43 0.18
C HIS A 131 -12.01 11.02 -1.11
N GLY A 132 -12.95 10.32 -1.76
CA GLY A 132 -13.55 10.73 -3.01
C GLY A 132 -12.51 11.02 -4.09
N PHE A 133 -12.66 12.10 -4.84
CA PHE A 133 -11.72 12.47 -5.90
C PHE A 133 -10.55 13.35 -5.41
N THR A 134 -10.26 13.43 -4.11
CA THR A 134 -9.16 14.29 -3.62
C THR A 134 -7.78 13.62 -3.68
N LYS A 135 -7.73 12.28 -3.67
CA LYS A 135 -6.49 11.50 -3.72
C LYS A 135 -6.31 10.87 -5.09
N LYS A 136 -5.06 10.77 -5.54
CA LYS A 136 -4.70 10.53 -6.96
C LYS A 136 -3.64 9.44 -7.09
N PHE A 137 -4.09 8.20 -7.28
CA PHE A 137 -3.24 7.02 -7.48
C PHE A 137 -2.89 6.74 -8.95
N GLY A 138 -3.53 7.41 -9.90
CA GLY A 138 -3.41 7.13 -11.32
C GLY A 138 -2.04 7.46 -11.91
N LEU A 139 -1.56 6.56 -12.77
CA LEU A 139 -0.52 6.82 -13.75
C LEU A 139 -0.99 7.82 -14.83
N HIS A 140 -2.30 7.93 -15.06
CA HIS A 140 -2.89 8.92 -15.96
C HIS A 140 -3.72 9.92 -15.17
N TYR A 141 -3.46 11.19 -15.43
CA TYR A 141 -4.33 12.27 -15.02
C TYR A 141 -5.68 12.13 -15.73
N VAL A 142 -6.76 12.38 -15.01
CA VAL A 142 -8.12 12.42 -15.55
C VAL A 142 -8.73 13.79 -15.25
N ASN A 143 -9.11 14.52 -16.30
CA ASN A 143 -9.99 15.67 -16.13
C ASN A 143 -11.42 15.15 -15.88
N PHE A 144 -11.96 15.33 -14.68
CA PHE A 144 -13.27 14.80 -14.32
C PHE A 144 -14.46 15.55 -14.96
N GLU A 145 -14.24 16.73 -15.54
CA GLU A 145 -15.26 17.48 -16.28
C GLU A 145 -15.33 17.02 -17.75
N THR A 146 -14.18 16.85 -18.40
CA THR A 146 -14.10 16.53 -19.84
C THR A 146 -13.85 15.05 -20.13
N LEU A 147 -13.46 14.28 -19.12
CA LEU A 147 -12.99 12.89 -19.22
C LEU A 147 -11.73 12.73 -20.10
N GLU A 148 -10.99 13.80 -20.36
CA GLU A 148 -9.69 13.70 -21.00
C GLU A 148 -8.69 12.95 -20.10
N ARG A 149 -7.85 12.09 -20.69
CA ARG A 149 -6.79 11.36 -19.98
C ARG A 149 -5.44 11.72 -20.54
N VAL A 150 -4.51 12.05 -19.65
CA VAL A 150 -3.15 12.42 -20.03
C VAL A 150 -2.16 11.55 -19.24
N PRO A 151 -1.23 10.85 -19.90
CA PRO A 151 -0.21 10.07 -19.20
C PRO A 151 0.69 11.01 -18.39
N LYS A 152 0.87 10.70 -17.11
CA LYS A 152 1.82 11.42 -16.25
C LYS A 152 3.25 10.98 -16.55
N MET A 153 4.24 11.70 -16.04
CA MET A 153 5.65 11.33 -16.19
C MET A 153 5.91 9.90 -15.67
N SER A 154 5.31 9.53 -14.54
CA SER A 154 5.40 8.18 -13.97
C SER A 154 4.90 7.09 -14.92
N ALA A 155 3.84 7.34 -15.71
CA ALA A 155 3.36 6.40 -16.73
C ALA A 155 4.41 6.16 -17.82
N ASN A 156 5.01 7.24 -18.31
CA ASN A 156 6.04 7.17 -19.34
C ASN A 156 7.29 6.45 -18.82
N TRP A 157 7.71 6.77 -17.60
CA TRP A 157 8.84 6.11 -16.93
C TRP A 157 8.57 4.61 -16.74
N LEU A 158 7.42 4.24 -16.18
CA LEU A 158 7.08 2.84 -15.96
C LEU A 158 6.94 2.08 -17.30
N GLY A 159 6.39 2.73 -18.32
CA GLY A 159 6.32 2.18 -19.68
C GLY A 159 7.70 1.85 -20.25
N GLU A 160 8.72 2.68 -19.97
CA GLU A 160 10.11 2.39 -20.34
C GLU A 160 10.69 1.19 -19.57
N VAL A 161 10.45 1.14 -18.26
CA VAL A 161 10.87 0.01 -17.41
C VAL A 161 10.28 -1.30 -17.93
N ILE A 162 8.98 -1.31 -18.25
CA ILE A 162 8.27 -2.48 -18.80
C ILE A 162 8.86 -2.86 -20.16
N ARG A 163 9.02 -1.90 -21.07
CA ARG A 163 9.55 -2.16 -22.43
C ARG A 163 10.93 -2.78 -22.41
N ARG A 164 11.80 -2.33 -21.50
CA ARG A 164 13.16 -2.85 -21.34
C ARG A 164 13.24 -4.05 -20.40
N ASN A 165 12.17 -4.33 -19.66
CA ASN A 165 12.12 -5.28 -18.55
C ASN A 165 13.28 -5.12 -17.55
N ARG A 166 13.61 -3.87 -17.21
CA ARG A 166 14.70 -3.53 -16.27
C ARG A 166 14.50 -2.14 -15.65
N LEU A 167 15.00 -1.96 -14.43
CA LEU A 167 14.93 -0.69 -13.70
C LEU A 167 15.99 0.34 -14.15
N GLU A 168 17.08 -0.12 -14.77
CA GLU A 168 18.18 0.70 -15.33
C GLU A 168 18.70 0.11 -16.64
#